data_AF-A0A520UHU1-F1
#
_entry.id   AF-A0A520UHU1-F1
#
_cell.length_a   1.000
_cell.length_b   1.000
_cell.length_c   1.000
_cell.angle_alpha   90.00
_cell.angle_beta   90.00
_cell.angle_gamma   90.00
#
_symmetry.space_group_name_H-M   'P 1'
#
loop_
_entity.id
_entity.type
_entity.pdbx_description
1 polymer ?
#
loop_
_entity_poly.entity_id
_entity_poly.type
_entity_poly.pdbx_seq_one_letter_code
_entity_poly.pdbx_strand_id
1 'polypeptide(L)'
;HISPDPVKISFILKHLDHEDRAIRFSARVALEHLDFKYWKDEIKNNNSFETTLELALAIARHGDDNTRNKALHILTNINWENLKDSNKLNFIRAIDLLMIRLDNGLPIEIKEKIKDLFLPAYLASSETVNMELCKTLSYLQVEEIIDLTLLEMETNTSLEGMKEIYLSSDITERSEQYGKDVENMLANMPNQRNISYAHSLSYLQKGWSTAARERYFQWFGSALQKAGGKMYLKFIKAIQKTALENVLEEDREYLLELTKIAAIRSSDDMNDVIQPQGPGTDWTVELLMSAYEKNYKNARFDSGKNMYKATLCISCHSMNGEGGVSGPELTQIGSRFSVDAIGEAIINPSGTIGDRYQFSNYYLNDGSVVTGIAINEDEKNIEVSISPFSTDVIVNIRKDKLKNIELSKISPMPSGLINRLNEQELTDLIAYMLSTGDPEKMKK
;
A
#
# COMPACT_ATOMS: atom_id res chain seq x y z
N HIS A 1 -31.15 -10.46 33.20
CA HIS A 1 -31.33 -9.03 33.56
C HIS A 1 -31.95 -8.93 34.94
N ILE A 2 -31.36 -8.13 35.83
CA ILE A 2 -31.83 -7.89 37.20
C ILE A 2 -32.75 -6.66 37.15
N SER A 3 -33.89 -6.68 37.85
CA SER A 3 -34.74 -5.48 38.02
C SER A 3 -33.94 -4.42 38.80
N PRO A 4 -33.71 -3.21 38.25
CA PRO A 4 -32.88 -2.23 38.91
C PRO A 4 -33.64 -1.51 40.01
N ASP A 5 -32.91 -1.26 41.09
CA ASP A 5 -33.25 -0.28 42.12
C ASP A 5 -32.82 1.10 41.60
N PRO A 6 -33.69 2.13 41.58
CA PRO A 6 -33.35 3.50 41.16
C PRO A 6 -32.09 4.06 41.84
N VAL A 7 -31.82 3.66 43.09
CA VAL A 7 -30.61 4.05 43.83
C VAL A 7 -29.34 3.53 43.14
N LYS A 8 -29.39 2.33 42.55
CA LYS A 8 -28.24 1.73 41.85
C LYS A 8 -27.92 2.47 40.56
N ILE A 9 -28.93 2.90 39.79
CA ILE A 9 -28.71 3.66 38.55
C ILE A 9 -28.07 5.01 38.88
N SER A 10 -28.62 5.74 39.85
CA SER A 10 -28.06 7.03 40.28
C SER A 10 -26.60 6.91 40.77
N PHE A 11 -26.30 5.86 41.54
CA PHE A 11 -24.93 5.58 41.97
C PHE A 11 -24.00 5.32 40.77
N ILE A 12 -24.41 4.49 39.81
CA ILE A 12 -23.60 4.17 38.63
C ILE A 12 -23.35 5.43 37.79
N LEU A 13 -24.39 6.22 37.50
CA LEU A 13 -24.31 7.44 36.69
C LEU A 13 -23.32 8.45 37.28
N LYS A 14 -23.29 8.61 38.61
CA LYS A 14 -22.34 9.49 39.30
C LYS A 14 -20.86 9.10 39.10
N HIS A 15 -20.57 7.87 38.70
CA HIS A 15 -19.20 7.39 38.49
C HIS A 15 -18.79 7.32 37.02
N LEU A 16 -19.68 7.71 36.09
CA LEU A 16 -19.37 7.75 34.66
C LEU A 16 -18.45 8.92 34.28
N ASP A 17 -18.31 9.94 35.12
CA ASP A 17 -17.40 11.07 34.95
C ASP A 17 -16.21 11.08 35.91
N HIS A 18 -15.99 9.97 36.61
CA HIS A 18 -14.89 9.85 37.56
C HIS A 18 -13.53 10.08 36.87
N GLU A 19 -12.58 10.79 37.50
CA GLU A 19 -11.26 11.10 36.93
C GLU A 19 -10.48 9.82 36.52
N ASP A 20 -10.57 8.77 37.33
CA ASP A 20 -10.02 7.44 37.02
C ASP A 20 -10.81 6.70 35.92
N ARG A 21 -10.14 6.40 34.81
CA ARG A 21 -10.67 5.65 33.67
C ARG A 21 -11.17 4.24 34.05
N ALA A 22 -10.51 3.56 34.98
CA ALA A 22 -10.92 2.22 35.40
C ALA A 22 -12.27 2.23 36.13
N ILE A 23 -12.51 3.29 36.91
CA ILE A 23 -13.80 3.50 37.59
C ILE A 23 -14.88 3.82 36.57
N ARG A 24 -14.63 4.73 35.60
CA ARG A 24 -15.59 5.00 34.50
C ARG A 24 -15.95 3.74 33.73
N PHE A 25 -14.95 2.95 33.34
CA PHE A 25 -15.14 1.67 32.66
C PHE A 25 -16.01 0.72 33.48
N SER A 26 -15.71 0.56 34.78
CA SER A 26 -16.46 -0.33 35.67
C SER A 26 -17.90 0.14 35.86
N ALA A 27 -18.12 1.45 35.99
CA ALA A 27 -19.45 2.05 36.06
C ALA A 27 -20.25 1.81 34.78
N ARG A 28 -19.67 2.03 33.59
CA ARG A 28 -20.32 1.72 32.31
C ARG A 28 -20.68 0.24 32.22
N VAL A 29 -19.74 -0.66 32.54
CA VAL A 29 -20.00 -2.11 32.52
C VAL A 29 -21.13 -2.47 33.50
N ALA A 30 -21.15 -1.90 34.70
CA ALA A 30 -22.24 -2.11 35.65
C ALA A 30 -23.59 -1.63 35.09
N LEU A 31 -23.63 -0.50 34.38
CA LEU A 31 -24.83 0.01 33.69
C LEU A 31 -25.32 -0.96 32.61
N GLU A 32 -24.40 -1.47 31.78
CA GLU A 32 -24.67 -2.43 30.70
C GLU A 32 -25.31 -3.75 31.20
N HIS A 33 -25.12 -4.12 32.47
CA HIS A 33 -25.77 -5.30 33.07
C HIS A 33 -27.23 -5.05 33.50
N LEU A 34 -27.65 -3.78 33.61
CA LEU A 34 -29.03 -3.41 33.91
C LEU A 34 -29.88 -3.47 32.63
N ASP A 35 -31.18 -3.70 32.77
CA ASP A 35 -32.10 -3.69 31.64
C ASP A 35 -32.13 -2.29 30.98
N PHE A 36 -31.84 -2.26 29.68
CA PHE A 36 -31.66 -1.04 28.88
C PHE A 36 -32.84 -0.07 29.00
N LYS A 37 -34.06 -0.58 29.18
CA LYS A 37 -35.26 0.27 29.26
C LYS A 37 -35.22 1.30 30.39
N TYR A 38 -34.41 1.06 31.44
CA TYR A 38 -34.33 1.95 32.61
C TYR A 38 -33.32 3.08 32.47
N TRP A 39 -32.38 2.99 31.53
CA TRP A 39 -31.31 3.99 31.38
C TRP A 39 -31.14 4.53 29.96
N LYS A 40 -31.90 4.02 28.99
CA LYS A 40 -31.85 4.44 27.57
C LYS A 40 -31.97 5.95 27.32
N ASP A 41 -32.63 6.67 28.23
CA ASP A 41 -32.91 8.11 28.09
C ASP A 41 -31.94 8.99 28.89
N GLU A 42 -31.04 8.40 29.70
CA GLU A 42 -30.11 9.14 30.56
C GLU A 42 -29.14 10.03 29.77
N ILE A 43 -28.81 9.64 28.53
CA ILE A 43 -27.92 10.44 27.66
C ILE A 43 -28.53 11.80 27.29
N LYS A 44 -29.85 11.96 27.37
CA LYS A 44 -30.55 13.22 27.03
C LYS A 44 -30.45 14.28 28.13
N ASN A 45 -30.03 13.89 29.32
CA ASN A 45 -29.86 14.80 30.44
C ASN A 45 -28.66 15.73 30.21
N ASN A 46 -28.59 16.83 30.96
CA ASN A 46 -27.45 17.74 30.93
C ASN A 46 -26.24 17.13 31.65
N ASN A 47 -25.55 16.24 30.95
CA ASN A 47 -24.43 15.45 31.45
C ASN A 47 -23.08 16.14 31.16
N SER A 48 -22.05 15.75 31.92
CA SER A 48 -20.66 16.06 31.54
C SER A 48 -20.29 15.37 30.22
N PHE A 49 -19.19 15.81 29.60
CA PHE A 49 -18.65 15.19 28.39
C PHE A 49 -18.40 13.69 28.61
N GLU A 50 -17.73 13.35 29.73
CA GLU A 50 -17.35 11.98 30.11
C GLU A 50 -18.58 11.10 30.31
N THR A 51 -19.59 11.57 31.06
CA THR A 51 -20.84 10.82 31.24
C THR A 51 -21.57 10.61 29.92
N THR A 52 -21.64 11.64 29.06
CA THR A 52 -22.27 11.53 27.74
C THR A 52 -21.56 10.49 26.87
N LEU A 53 -20.23 10.49 26.88
CA LEU A 53 -19.40 9.56 26.14
C LEU A 53 -19.58 8.10 26.60
N GLU A 54 -19.54 7.85 27.91
CA GLU A 54 -19.72 6.50 28.46
C GLU A 54 -21.14 5.96 28.20
N LEU A 55 -22.16 6.83 28.30
CA LEU A 55 -23.54 6.48 27.92
C LEU A 55 -23.65 6.16 26.43
N ALA A 56 -23.01 6.92 25.55
CA ALA A 56 -23.00 6.65 24.12
C ALA A 56 -22.36 5.28 23.79
N LEU A 57 -21.26 4.94 24.46
CA LEU A 57 -20.60 3.64 24.31
C LEU A 57 -21.49 2.48 24.79
N ALA A 58 -22.22 2.67 25.89
CA ALA A 58 -23.18 1.67 26.38
C ALA A 58 -24.37 1.53 25.42
N ILE A 59 -24.92 2.65 24.92
CA ILE A 59 -26.02 2.68 23.94
C ILE A 59 -25.60 1.97 22.64
N ALA A 60 -24.35 2.13 22.18
CA ALA A 60 -23.89 1.43 21.00
C ALA A 60 -24.14 -0.09 21.10
N ARG A 61 -23.89 -0.68 22.27
CA ARG A 61 -24.02 -2.14 22.50
C ARG A 61 -25.45 -2.61 22.76
N HIS A 62 -26.26 -1.82 23.46
CA HIS A 62 -27.56 -2.24 23.97
C HIS A 62 -28.77 -1.57 23.29
N GLY A 63 -28.54 -0.46 22.59
CA GLY A 63 -29.58 0.30 21.91
C GLY A 63 -30.09 -0.38 20.65
N ASP A 64 -31.23 0.12 20.17
CA ASP A 64 -31.74 -0.06 18.81
C ASP A 64 -31.31 1.12 17.92
N ASP A 65 -31.63 1.08 16.63
CA ASP A 65 -31.27 2.15 15.70
C ASP A 65 -31.82 3.52 16.11
N ASN A 66 -33.04 3.57 16.67
CA ASN A 66 -33.66 4.82 17.12
C ASN A 66 -32.86 5.46 18.27
N THR A 67 -32.44 4.67 19.25
CA THR A 67 -31.64 5.16 20.38
C THR A 67 -30.19 5.47 19.98
N ARG A 68 -29.59 4.68 19.09
CA ARG A 68 -28.26 4.97 18.51
C ARG A 68 -28.25 6.28 17.71
N ASN A 69 -29.26 6.51 16.87
CA ASN A 69 -29.40 7.76 16.12
C ASN A 69 -29.56 8.98 17.04
N LYS A 70 -30.34 8.85 18.13
CA LYS A 70 -30.45 9.91 19.15
C LYS A 70 -29.12 10.18 19.85
N ALA A 71 -28.36 9.15 20.20
CA ALA A 71 -27.03 9.30 20.79
C ALA A 71 -26.06 10.00 19.83
N LEU A 72 -26.06 9.63 18.54
CA LEU A 72 -25.28 10.31 17.51
C LEU A 72 -25.64 11.79 17.41
N HIS A 73 -26.93 12.13 17.36
CA HIS A 73 -27.37 13.53 17.36
C HIS A 73 -26.87 14.33 18.56
N ILE A 74 -26.88 13.73 19.76
CA ILE A 74 -26.37 14.38 20.98
C ILE A 74 -24.86 14.60 20.86
N LEU A 75 -24.10 13.59 20.43
CA LEU A 75 -22.65 13.71 20.26
C LEU A 75 -22.28 14.77 19.24
N THR A 76 -22.99 14.86 18.10
CA THR A 76 -22.71 15.87 17.05
C THR A 76 -22.93 17.32 17.49
N ASN A 77 -23.58 17.55 18.64
CA ASN A 77 -23.77 18.90 19.20
C ASN A 77 -22.69 19.29 20.22
N ILE A 78 -21.75 18.39 20.54
CA ILE A 78 -20.65 18.67 21.46
C ILE A 78 -19.61 19.55 20.77
N ASN A 79 -19.16 20.61 21.44
CA ASN A 79 -18.01 21.39 20.99
C ASN A 79 -16.72 20.56 21.16
N TRP A 80 -16.38 19.81 20.13
CA TRP A 80 -15.25 18.87 20.16
C TRP A 80 -13.89 19.54 19.88
N GLU A 81 -13.87 20.73 19.27
CA GLU A 81 -12.63 21.41 18.83
C GLU A 81 -11.68 21.66 20.01
N ASN A 82 -12.26 22.03 21.16
CA ASN A 82 -11.56 22.35 22.39
C ASN A 82 -11.14 21.13 23.24
N LEU A 83 -11.45 19.91 22.79
CA LEU A 83 -11.08 18.70 23.51
C LEU A 83 -9.58 18.43 23.36
N LYS A 84 -8.98 17.86 24.42
CA LYS A 84 -7.64 17.26 24.35
C LYS A 84 -7.66 16.05 23.41
N ASP A 85 -6.53 15.72 22.81
CA ASP A 85 -6.40 14.61 21.85
C ASP A 85 -6.95 13.27 22.37
N SER A 86 -6.67 12.92 23.63
CA SER A 86 -7.22 11.71 24.24
C SER A 86 -8.75 11.70 24.29
N ASN A 87 -9.37 12.85 24.55
CA ASN A 87 -10.82 13.01 24.52
C ASN A 87 -11.37 12.99 23.09
N LYS A 88 -10.65 13.58 22.11
CA LYS A 88 -11.01 13.51 20.68
C LYS A 88 -11.02 12.06 20.17
N LEU A 89 -9.99 11.28 20.48
CA LEU A 89 -9.91 9.87 20.09
C LEU A 89 -11.07 9.05 20.68
N ASN A 90 -11.39 9.27 21.96
CA ASN A 90 -12.52 8.59 22.58
C ASN A 90 -13.87 9.02 21.95
N PHE A 91 -14.03 10.30 21.64
CA PHE A 91 -15.21 10.84 20.97
C PHE A 91 -15.43 10.23 19.59
N ILE A 92 -14.40 10.20 18.74
CA ILE A 92 -14.44 9.55 17.42
C ILE A 92 -14.81 8.06 17.59
N ARG A 93 -14.22 7.38 18.57
CA ARG A 93 -14.53 5.97 18.84
C ARG A 93 -15.98 5.73 19.23
N ALA A 94 -16.60 6.63 20.01
CA ALA A 94 -18.00 6.51 20.37
C ALA A 94 -18.92 6.67 19.14
N ILE A 95 -18.62 7.64 18.28
CA ILE A 95 -19.33 7.83 17.00
C ILE A 95 -19.19 6.59 16.11
N ASP A 96 -17.97 6.10 15.89
CA ASP A 96 -17.70 4.88 15.10
C ASP A 96 -18.49 3.66 15.58
N LEU A 97 -18.53 3.44 16.91
CA LEU A 97 -19.22 2.29 17.49
C LEU A 97 -20.74 2.35 17.36
N LEU A 98 -21.31 3.57 17.41
CA LEU A 98 -22.73 3.80 17.16
C LEU A 98 -23.05 3.54 15.69
N MET A 99 -22.25 4.08 14.76
CA MET A 99 -22.47 3.95 13.31
C MET A 99 -22.39 2.50 12.83
N ILE A 100 -21.37 1.74 13.25
CA ILE A 100 -21.16 0.35 12.78
C ILE A 100 -22.24 -0.63 13.27
N ARG A 101 -23.12 -0.20 14.19
CA ARG A 101 -24.20 -1.02 14.76
C ARG A 101 -25.59 -0.61 14.29
N LEU A 102 -25.69 0.31 13.33
CA LEU A 102 -26.98 0.66 12.74
C LEU A 102 -27.36 -0.38 11.69
N ASP A 103 -28.46 -1.09 11.93
CA ASP A 103 -28.96 -2.13 11.03
C ASP A 103 -29.56 -1.52 9.75
N ASN A 104 -30.21 -0.35 9.88
CA ASN A 104 -30.83 0.39 8.77
C ASN A 104 -29.91 1.43 8.12
N GLY A 105 -28.61 1.41 8.44
CA GLY A 105 -27.64 2.38 7.95
C GLY A 105 -27.72 3.75 8.62
N LEU A 106 -26.76 4.62 8.29
CA LEU A 106 -26.62 5.95 8.87
C LEU A 106 -27.57 6.96 8.20
N PRO A 107 -28.44 7.67 8.93
CA PRO A 107 -29.28 8.72 8.36
C PRO A 107 -28.44 9.83 7.71
N ILE A 108 -28.90 10.32 6.55
CA ILE A 108 -28.20 11.35 5.74
C ILE A 108 -27.92 12.60 6.59
N GLU A 109 -28.89 13.08 7.36
CA GLU A 109 -28.71 14.26 8.21
C GLU A 109 -27.57 14.08 9.24
N ILE A 110 -27.47 12.90 9.86
CA ILE A 110 -26.41 12.61 10.83
C ILE A 110 -25.07 12.49 10.12
N LYS A 111 -25.04 11.85 8.96
CA LYS A 111 -23.86 11.74 8.12
C LYS A 111 -23.28 13.12 7.77
N GLU A 112 -24.11 14.04 7.31
CA GLU A 112 -23.67 15.41 6.98
C GLU A 112 -23.17 16.15 8.23
N LYS A 113 -23.85 16.03 9.38
CA LYS A 113 -23.38 16.61 10.64
C LYS A 113 -22.00 16.09 11.06
N ILE A 114 -21.75 14.79 10.94
CA ILE A 114 -20.43 14.22 11.27
C ILE A 114 -19.37 14.69 10.26
N LYS A 115 -19.71 14.76 8.97
CA LYS A 115 -18.81 15.32 7.94
C LYS A 115 -18.44 16.78 8.28
N ASP A 116 -19.42 17.63 8.53
CA ASP A 116 -19.22 19.05 8.86
C ASP A 116 -18.38 19.23 10.13
N LEU A 117 -18.49 18.30 11.08
CA LEU A 117 -17.70 18.30 12.31
C LEU A 117 -16.23 17.93 12.08
N PHE A 118 -15.97 16.93 11.24
CA PHE A 118 -14.67 16.26 11.12
C PHE A 118 -13.82 16.75 9.94
N LEU A 119 -14.43 17.08 8.81
CA LEU A 119 -13.70 17.51 7.62
C LEU A 119 -12.85 18.77 7.85
N PRO A 120 -13.34 19.83 8.55
CA PRO A 120 -12.51 21.02 8.80
C PRO A 120 -11.30 20.78 9.70
N ALA A 121 -11.34 19.76 10.55
CA ALA A 121 -10.24 19.42 11.46
C ALA A 121 -9.27 18.38 10.88
N TYR A 122 -9.62 17.78 9.74
CA TYR A 122 -8.81 16.77 9.09
C TYR A 122 -7.50 17.39 8.57
N LEU A 123 -6.37 16.77 8.92
CA LEU A 123 -5.00 17.28 8.71
C LEU A 123 -4.63 18.57 9.45
N ALA A 124 -5.55 19.16 10.22
CA ALA A 124 -5.27 20.26 11.15
C ALA A 124 -5.11 19.77 12.61
N SER A 125 -5.47 18.51 12.89
CA SER A 125 -5.34 17.88 14.20
C SER A 125 -4.00 17.15 14.35
N SER A 126 -3.75 16.53 15.51
CA SER A 126 -2.56 15.67 15.67
C SER A 126 -2.62 14.43 14.78
N GLU A 127 -1.45 13.83 14.54
CA GLU A 127 -1.31 12.64 13.68
C GLU A 127 -2.27 11.51 14.06
N THR A 128 -2.34 11.16 15.35
CA THR A 128 -3.21 10.08 15.83
C THR A 128 -4.69 10.39 15.62
N VAL A 129 -5.11 11.65 15.80
CA VAL A 129 -6.48 12.08 15.53
C VAL A 129 -6.76 12.04 14.02
N ASN A 130 -5.85 12.51 13.18
CA ASN A 130 -6.03 12.50 11.72
C ASN A 130 -6.16 11.08 11.15
N MET A 131 -5.43 10.10 11.69
CA MET A 131 -5.59 8.70 11.30
C MET A 131 -7.00 8.19 11.56
N GLU A 132 -7.57 8.50 12.73
CA GLU A 132 -8.94 8.11 13.09
C GLU A 132 -9.98 8.88 12.28
N LEU A 133 -9.78 10.19 12.05
CA LEU A 133 -10.64 11.00 11.18
C LEU A 133 -10.65 10.49 9.73
N CYS A 134 -9.49 10.13 9.17
CA CYS A 134 -9.39 9.57 7.81
C CYS A 134 -10.25 8.31 7.68
N LYS A 135 -10.17 7.42 8.68
CA LYS A 135 -10.96 6.19 8.73
C LYS A 135 -12.46 6.49 8.77
N THR A 136 -12.90 7.39 9.66
CA THR A 136 -14.32 7.76 9.77
C THR A 136 -14.82 8.46 8.49
N LEU A 137 -14.09 9.43 7.96
CA LEU A 137 -14.47 10.16 6.75
C LEU A 137 -14.47 9.25 5.51
N SER A 138 -13.55 8.27 5.44
CA SER A 138 -13.56 7.23 4.40
C SER A 138 -14.79 6.34 4.49
N TYR A 139 -15.17 5.90 5.70
CA TYR A 139 -16.41 5.16 5.92
C TYR A 139 -17.64 5.97 5.46
N LEU A 140 -17.65 7.28 5.72
CA LEU A 140 -18.70 8.20 5.28
C LEU A 140 -18.66 8.53 3.78
N GLN A 141 -17.68 8.02 3.01
CA GLN A 141 -17.53 8.30 1.58
C GLN A 141 -17.37 9.80 1.29
N VAL A 142 -16.61 10.51 2.14
CA VAL A 142 -16.23 11.91 1.93
C VAL A 142 -15.06 11.93 0.95
N GLU A 143 -15.27 12.50 -0.25
CA GLU A 143 -14.28 12.44 -1.34
C GLU A 143 -13.22 13.54 -1.25
N GLU A 144 -13.53 14.64 -0.57
CA GLU A 144 -12.65 15.79 -0.37
C GLU A 144 -11.35 15.43 0.35
N ILE A 145 -11.30 14.29 1.05
CA ILE A 145 -10.10 13.83 1.74
C ILE A 145 -9.08 13.18 0.80
N ILE A 146 -9.45 12.74 -0.41
CA ILE A 146 -8.59 11.89 -1.24
C ILE A 146 -7.28 12.61 -1.58
N ASP A 147 -7.34 13.73 -2.30
CA ASP A 147 -6.13 14.44 -2.75
C ASP A 147 -5.33 15.02 -1.57
N LEU A 148 -6.02 15.49 -0.52
CA LEU A 148 -5.38 15.97 0.71
C LEU A 148 -4.57 14.87 1.39
N THR A 149 -5.14 13.67 1.50
CA THR A 149 -4.48 12.53 2.14
C THR A 149 -3.30 12.03 1.31
N LEU A 150 -3.45 11.97 -0.02
CA LEU A 150 -2.35 11.56 -0.90
C LEU A 150 -1.19 12.56 -0.84
N LEU A 151 -1.50 13.87 -0.85
CA LEU A 151 -0.48 14.90 -0.69
C LEU A 151 0.25 14.78 0.66
N GLU A 152 -0.48 14.54 1.75
CA GLU A 152 0.12 14.30 3.08
C GLU A 152 1.03 13.05 3.06
N MET A 153 0.57 11.95 2.46
CA MET A 153 1.36 10.71 2.35
C MET A 153 2.65 10.89 1.55
N GLU A 154 2.64 11.78 0.55
CA GLU A 154 3.79 12.06 -0.32
C GLU A 154 4.77 13.07 0.30
N THR A 155 4.26 14.10 0.98
CA THR A 155 5.07 15.21 1.49
C THR A 155 5.58 14.97 2.90
N ASN A 156 4.81 14.24 3.71
CA ASN A 156 5.20 13.87 5.06
C ASN A 156 5.57 12.39 5.07
N THR A 157 6.88 12.11 4.98
CA THR A 157 7.42 10.73 4.97
C THR A 157 8.24 10.42 6.23
N SER A 158 8.25 11.33 7.22
CA SER A 158 9.04 11.20 8.44
C SER A 158 8.75 9.89 9.19
N LEU A 159 9.82 9.28 9.70
CA LEU A 159 9.82 8.09 10.56
C LEU A 159 10.25 8.44 12.00
N GLU A 160 10.32 9.72 12.32
CA GLU A 160 10.78 10.24 13.61
C GLU A 160 9.86 9.76 14.75
N GLY A 161 10.43 9.34 15.88
CA GLY A 161 9.72 8.70 16.99
C GLY A 161 9.31 7.23 16.75
N MET A 162 9.13 6.78 15.51
CA MET A 162 8.78 5.37 15.21
C MET A 162 9.95 4.41 15.45
N LYS A 163 11.18 4.86 15.20
CA LYS A 163 12.40 4.06 15.44
C LYS A 163 12.74 3.91 16.92
N GLU A 164 12.44 4.93 17.73
CA GLU A 164 12.79 4.97 19.16
C GLU A 164 12.11 3.84 19.96
N ILE A 165 10.91 3.42 19.56
CA ILE A 165 10.16 2.30 20.16
C ILE A 165 10.94 0.97 20.03
N TYR A 166 11.70 0.80 18.96
CA TYR A 166 12.46 -0.43 18.66
C TYR A 166 13.93 -0.34 19.08
N LEU A 167 14.43 0.87 19.38
CA LEU A 167 15.81 1.16 19.75
C LEU A 167 16.07 1.08 21.27
N SER A 168 15.22 0.38 22.05
CA SER A 168 15.65 -0.02 23.39
C SER A 168 16.89 -0.90 23.21
N SER A 169 18.03 -0.46 23.74
CA SER A 169 19.39 -1.01 23.57
C SER A 169 19.54 -2.52 23.79
N ASP A 170 18.52 -3.20 24.30
CA ASP A 170 18.53 -4.62 24.60
C ASP A 170 18.05 -5.53 23.45
N ILE A 171 17.44 -5.02 22.36
CA ILE A 171 16.74 -5.86 21.38
C ILE A 171 17.67 -6.47 20.31
N THR A 172 18.64 -5.70 19.82
CA THR A 172 19.58 -6.15 18.77
C THR A 172 20.58 -7.20 19.27
N GLU A 173 20.82 -7.26 20.59
CA GLU A 173 21.77 -8.20 21.21
C GLU A 173 21.15 -9.56 21.62
N ARG A 174 19.81 -9.72 21.55
CA ARG A 174 19.11 -10.89 22.10
C ARG A 174 19.20 -12.17 21.25
N SER A 175 19.58 -12.10 19.97
CA SER A 175 19.80 -13.28 19.09
C SER A 175 20.40 -12.87 17.73
N GLU A 176 21.30 -13.71 17.17
CA GLU A 176 21.96 -13.51 15.86
C GLU A 176 20.98 -13.32 14.69
N GLN A 177 19.80 -13.94 14.74
CA GLN A 177 18.79 -13.84 13.66
C GLN A 177 17.77 -12.74 13.95
N TYR A 178 17.31 -12.63 15.20
CA TYR A 178 16.29 -11.63 15.57
C TYR A 178 16.83 -10.20 15.52
N GLY A 179 18.09 -10.00 15.92
CA GLY A 179 18.77 -8.72 15.80
C GLY A 179 18.87 -8.26 14.34
N LYS A 180 19.28 -9.15 13.42
CA LYS A 180 19.34 -8.86 11.98
C LYS A 180 17.98 -8.55 11.37
N ASP A 181 16.92 -9.26 11.75
CA ASP A 181 15.57 -8.97 11.28
C ASP A 181 15.10 -7.56 11.72
N VAL A 182 15.45 -7.14 12.94
CA VAL A 182 15.14 -5.80 13.46
C VAL A 182 16.00 -4.72 12.80
N GLU A 183 17.29 -4.97 12.56
CA GLU A 183 18.18 -4.06 11.83
C GLU A 183 17.71 -3.83 10.39
N ASN A 184 17.36 -4.91 9.68
CA ASN A 184 16.78 -4.85 8.34
C ASN A 184 15.44 -4.09 8.31
N MET A 185 14.61 -4.31 9.33
CA MET A 185 13.36 -3.56 9.52
C MET A 185 13.63 -2.07 9.76
N LEU A 186 14.62 -1.71 10.60
CA LEU A 186 14.94 -0.30 10.90
C LEU A 186 15.55 0.44 9.70
N ALA A 187 16.33 -0.26 8.86
CA ALA A 187 16.91 0.28 7.63
C ALA A 187 15.82 0.62 6.61
N ASN A 188 14.80 -0.23 6.46
CA ASN A 188 13.72 -0.10 5.48
C ASN A 188 12.32 -0.02 6.12
N MET A 189 12.22 0.71 7.24
CA MET A 189 11.01 0.76 8.06
C MET A 189 9.83 1.38 7.30
N PRO A 190 8.64 0.77 7.34
CA PRO A 190 7.47 1.35 6.73
C PRO A 190 6.86 2.47 7.58
N ASN A 191 6.29 3.48 6.94
CA ASN A 191 5.62 4.59 7.63
C ASN A 191 4.22 4.15 8.10
N GLN A 192 4.02 4.04 9.43
CA GLN A 192 2.78 3.54 10.02
C GLN A 192 1.56 4.43 9.70
N ARG A 193 1.73 5.75 9.73
CA ARG A 193 0.67 6.72 9.41
C ARG A 193 0.19 6.53 7.97
N ASN A 194 1.12 6.45 7.01
CA ASN A 194 0.77 6.29 5.60
C ASN A 194 0.08 4.95 5.33
N ILE A 195 0.42 3.88 6.06
CA ILE A 195 -0.34 2.62 6.00
C ILE A 195 -1.77 2.82 6.50
N SER A 196 -1.96 3.56 7.60
CA SER A 196 -3.30 3.83 8.15
C SER A 196 -4.17 4.64 7.19
N TYR A 197 -3.58 5.66 6.55
CA TYR A 197 -4.25 6.41 5.49
C TYR A 197 -4.57 5.54 4.29
N ALA A 198 -3.60 4.76 3.81
CA ALA A 198 -3.85 3.85 2.70
C ALA A 198 -4.95 2.83 3.02
N HIS A 199 -4.95 2.25 4.22
CA HIS A 199 -6.02 1.36 4.65
C HIS A 199 -7.38 2.06 4.66
N SER A 200 -7.45 3.29 5.19
CA SER A 200 -8.70 4.06 5.24
C SER A 200 -9.22 4.39 3.84
N LEU A 201 -8.37 4.92 2.96
CA LEU A 201 -8.71 5.24 1.58
C LEU A 201 -9.15 4.02 0.76
N SER A 202 -8.69 2.79 1.12
CA SER A 202 -9.07 1.58 0.39
C SER A 202 -10.57 1.29 0.41
N TYR A 203 -11.33 1.85 1.37
CA TYR A 203 -12.78 1.71 1.48
C TYR A 203 -13.57 2.79 0.72
N LEU A 204 -12.91 3.79 0.12
CA LEU A 204 -13.58 4.81 -0.70
C LEU A 204 -13.92 4.24 -2.09
N GLN A 205 -15.21 4.28 -2.42
CA GLN A 205 -15.76 3.69 -3.64
C GLN A 205 -15.79 4.68 -4.82
N LYS A 206 -15.93 5.97 -4.53
CA LYS A 206 -16.12 7.05 -5.50
C LYS A 206 -15.28 8.28 -5.17
N GLY A 207 -15.32 9.28 -6.04
CA GLY A 207 -14.60 10.56 -5.85
C GLY A 207 -13.15 10.56 -6.34
N TRP A 208 -12.66 9.41 -6.82
CA TRP A 208 -11.32 9.28 -7.35
C TRP A 208 -11.20 9.84 -8.77
N SER A 209 -10.30 10.80 -8.96
CA SER A 209 -9.78 11.10 -10.30
C SER A 209 -8.81 10.00 -10.75
N THR A 210 -8.59 9.87 -12.07
CA THR A 210 -7.59 8.95 -12.62
C THR A 210 -6.21 9.22 -12.01
N ALA A 211 -5.80 10.49 -11.96
CA ALA A 211 -4.51 10.89 -11.38
C ALA A 211 -4.38 10.55 -9.89
N ALA A 212 -5.42 10.79 -9.08
CA ALA A 212 -5.40 10.43 -7.66
C ALA A 212 -5.32 8.91 -7.46
N ARG A 213 -6.05 8.14 -8.28
CA ARG A 213 -6.03 6.67 -8.21
C ARG A 213 -4.66 6.11 -8.58
N GLU A 214 -4.03 6.66 -9.60
CA GLU A 214 -2.68 6.29 -10.01
C GLU A 214 -1.66 6.57 -8.90
N ARG A 215 -1.66 7.77 -8.31
CA ARG A 215 -0.79 8.14 -7.17
C ARG A 215 -0.93 7.15 -6.02
N TYR A 216 -2.17 6.78 -5.68
CA TYR A 216 -2.45 5.81 -4.64
C TYR A 216 -1.90 4.40 -4.96
N PHE A 217 -2.06 3.94 -6.20
CA PHE A 217 -1.51 2.65 -6.64
C PHE A 217 0.02 2.65 -6.79
N GLN A 218 0.63 3.79 -7.08
CA GLN A 218 2.08 3.96 -7.05
C GLN A 218 2.63 3.85 -5.63
N TRP A 219 1.94 4.39 -4.62
CA TRP A 219 2.35 4.26 -3.22
C TRP A 219 2.51 2.80 -2.78
N PHE A 220 1.61 1.91 -3.20
CA PHE A 220 1.75 0.47 -2.90
C PHE A 220 3.06 -0.12 -3.44
N GLY A 221 3.60 0.42 -4.53
CA GLY A 221 4.85 -0.04 -5.10
C GLY A 221 5.99 0.12 -4.10
N SER A 222 6.14 1.33 -3.56
CA SER A 222 7.12 1.60 -2.51
C SER A 222 6.81 0.84 -1.21
N ALA A 223 5.54 0.79 -0.79
CA ALA A 223 5.15 0.10 0.43
C ALA A 223 5.49 -1.40 0.39
N LEU A 224 5.29 -2.07 -0.75
CA LEU A 224 5.61 -3.49 -0.90
C LEU A 224 7.12 -3.81 -0.84
N GLN A 225 7.99 -2.81 -0.94
CA GLN A 225 9.44 -2.97 -0.79
C GLN A 225 9.94 -2.71 0.64
N LYS A 226 9.07 -2.28 1.57
CA LYS A 226 9.46 -1.99 2.95
C LYS A 226 9.54 -3.25 3.82
N ALA A 227 10.35 -3.18 4.86
CA ALA A 227 10.56 -4.26 5.82
C ALA A 227 9.81 -3.96 7.13
N GLY A 228 8.62 -4.54 7.31
CA GLY A 228 7.78 -4.38 8.51
C GLY A 228 7.53 -5.66 9.32
N GLY A 229 8.35 -6.70 9.09
CA GLY A 229 8.19 -8.03 9.70
C GLY A 229 7.32 -9.00 8.89
N LYS A 230 7.20 -10.25 9.38
CA LYS A 230 6.67 -11.41 8.61
C LYS A 230 5.25 -11.26 8.06
N MET A 231 4.41 -10.44 8.68
CA MET A 231 3.02 -10.24 8.25
C MET A 231 2.81 -8.97 7.43
N TYR A 232 3.80 -8.08 7.39
CA TYR A 232 3.67 -6.76 6.77
C TYR A 232 3.20 -6.82 5.32
N LEU A 233 3.90 -7.59 4.49
CA LEU A 233 3.56 -7.73 3.07
C LEU A 233 2.14 -8.27 2.86
N LYS A 234 1.67 -9.18 3.73
CA LYS A 234 0.31 -9.70 3.67
C LYS A 234 -0.72 -8.61 3.98
N PHE A 235 -0.44 -7.74 4.95
CA PHE A 235 -1.31 -6.60 5.25
C PHE A 235 -1.35 -5.59 4.09
N ILE A 236 -0.20 -5.21 3.53
CA ILE A 236 -0.17 -4.27 2.39
C ILE A 236 -0.92 -4.84 1.18
N LYS A 237 -0.72 -6.12 0.84
CA LYS A 237 -1.48 -6.79 -0.23
C LYS A 237 -2.98 -6.87 0.07
N ALA A 238 -3.38 -7.07 1.33
CA ALA A 238 -4.78 -7.07 1.72
C ALA A 238 -5.41 -5.69 1.51
N ILE A 239 -4.72 -4.61 1.88
CA ILE A 239 -5.19 -3.23 1.63
C ILE A 239 -5.32 -2.97 0.13
N GLN A 240 -4.31 -3.35 -0.67
CA GLN A 240 -4.34 -3.18 -2.12
C GLN A 240 -5.52 -3.95 -2.75
N LYS A 241 -5.78 -5.18 -2.26
CA LYS A 241 -6.91 -5.98 -2.70
C LYS A 241 -8.24 -5.27 -2.41
N THR A 242 -8.44 -4.77 -1.19
CA THR A 242 -9.65 -4.00 -0.83
C THR A 242 -9.80 -2.76 -1.73
N ALA A 243 -8.71 -2.07 -2.03
CA ALA A 243 -8.74 -0.94 -2.95
C ALA A 243 -9.17 -1.33 -4.37
N LEU A 244 -8.67 -2.45 -4.91
CA LEU A 244 -9.02 -2.98 -6.24
C LEU A 244 -10.49 -3.41 -6.34
N GLU A 245 -11.07 -3.92 -5.26
CA GLU A 245 -12.50 -4.25 -5.20
C GLU A 245 -13.38 -3.01 -5.48
N ASN A 246 -12.86 -1.81 -5.21
CA ASN A 246 -13.50 -0.51 -5.45
C ASN A 246 -13.05 0.18 -6.75
N VAL A 247 -12.43 -0.56 -7.68
CA VAL A 247 -12.05 -0.11 -9.02
C VAL A 247 -12.84 -0.88 -10.08
N LEU A 248 -13.20 -0.20 -11.17
CA LEU A 248 -13.77 -0.82 -12.37
C LEU A 248 -12.86 -1.94 -12.89
N GLU A 249 -13.45 -3.05 -13.34
CA GLU A 249 -12.69 -4.25 -13.70
C GLU A 249 -11.64 -4.01 -14.80
N GLU A 250 -11.96 -3.15 -15.77
CA GLU A 250 -11.08 -2.75 -16.88
C GLU A 250 -9.81 -2.00 -16.46
N ASP A 251 -9.86 -1.26 -15.33
CA ASP A 251 -8.72 -0.46 -14.86
C ASP A 251 -7.80 -1.24 -13.91
N ARG A 252 -8.22 -2.41 -13.41
CA ARG A 252 -7.49 -3.16 -12.37
C ARG A 252 -6.12 -3.63 -12.82
N GLU A 253 -6.03 -4.13 -14.05
CA GLU A 253 -4.76 -4.62 -14.60
C GLU A 253 -3.76 -3.48 -14.77
N TYR A 254 -4.21 -2.34 -15.30
CA TYR A 254 -3.41 -1.13 -15.45
C TYR A 254 -2.85 -0.65 -14.10
N LEU A 255 -3.69 -0.56 -13.07
CA LEU A 255 -3.27 -0.11 -11.73
C LEU A 255 -2.33 -1.09 -11.03
N LEU A 256 -2.53 -2.40 -11.22
CA LEU A 256 -1.60 -3.42 -10.73
C LEU A 256 -0.24 -3.31 -11.42
N GLU A 257 -0.21 -3.09 -12.72
CA GLU A 257 1.02 -2.86 -13.47
C GLU A 257 1.72 -1.59 -13.00
N LEU A 258 0.97 -0.52 -12.74
CA LEU A 258 1.50 0.71 -12.17
C LEU A 258 2.15 0.50 -10.80
N THR A 259 1.54 -0.31 -9.93
CA THR A 259 2.16 -0.70 -8.65
C THR A 259 3.49 -1.42 -8.88
N LYS A 260 3.56 -2.36 -9.83
CA LYS A 260 4.82 -3.06 -10.14
C LYS A 260 5.88 -2.07 -10.63
N ILE A 261 5.53 -1.18 -11.55
CA ILE A 261 6.43 -0.13 -12.06
C ILE A 261 6.94 0.75 -10.92
N ALA A 262 6.07 1.16 -9.99
CA ALA A 262 6.45 1.98 -8.85
C ALA A 262 7.35 1.24 -7.85
N ALA A 263 7.13 -0.05 -7.62
CA ALA A 263 8.00 -0.87 -6.78
C ALA A 263 9.43 -0.89 -7.32
N ILE A 264 9.56 -1.04 -8.64
CA ILE A 264 10.86 -1.05 -9.33
C ILE A 264 11.58 0.31 -9.17
N ARG A 265 10.85 1.41 -9.36
CA ARG A 265 11.38 2.79 -9.25
C ARG A 265 11.88 3.17 -7.85
N SER A 266 11.47 2.45 -6.81
CA SER A 266 11.81 2.76 -5.41
C SER A 266 13.08 2.08 -4.88
N SER A 267 13.85 1.41 -5.75
CA SER A 267 15.16 0.83 -5.44
C SER A 267 16.27 1.88 -5.42
N ASP A 268 17.31 1.71 -4.58
CA ASP A 268 18.43 2.67 -4.45
C ASP A 268 19.16 2.96 -5.78
N ASP A 269 19.10 2.03 -6.74
CA ASP A 269 19.70 2.18 -8.07
C ASP A 269 19.03 3.24 -8.95
N MET A 270 17.83 3.69 -8.57
CA MET A 270 16.98 4.64 -9.29
C MET A 270 17.04 6.08 -8.75
N ASN A 271 17.79 6.32 -7.68
CA ASN A 271 18.06 7.67 -7.22
C ASN A 271 18.82 8.44 -8.33
N ASP A 272 18.37 9.64 -8.66
CA ASP A 272 18.92 10.54 -9.70
C ASP A 272 18.73 10.11 -11.18
N VAL A 273 17.82 9.18 -11.48
CA VAL A 273 17.54 8.78 -12.88
C VAL A 273 16.75 9.86 -13.63
N ILE A 274 17.34 10.39 -14.71
CA ILE A 274 16.69 11.35 -15.60
C ILE A 274 15.69 10.59 -16.48
N GLN A 275 14.42 10.99 -16.48
CA GLN A 275 13.39 10.36 -17.31
C GLN A 275 13.60 10.71 -18.80
N PRO A 276 13.18 9.82 -19.74
CA PRO A 276 13.28 10.09 -21.17
C PRO A 276 12.50 11.35 -21.58
N GLN A 277 13.10 12.16 -22.44
CA GLN A 277 12.53 13.38 -22.97
C GLN A 277 11.49 13.10 -24.06
N GLY A 278 11.64 12.00 -24.80
CA GLY A 278 10.77 11.69 -25.93
C GLY A 278 10.93 12.69 -27.10
N PRO A 279 10.02 12.69 -28.08
CA PRO A 279 8.79 11.90 -28.12
C PRO A 279 9.08 10.40 -28.23
N GLY A 280 8.26 9.61 -27.53
CA GLY A 280 8.26 8.16 -27.65
C GLY A 280 7.55 7.66 -28.91
N THR A 281 7.72 6.39 -29.24
CA THR A 281 7.02 5.70 -30.33
C THR A 281 6.91 4.20 -30.04
N ASP A 282 6.02 3.52 -30.75
CA ASP A 282 5.97 2.06 -30.74
C ASP A 282 7.09 1.51 -31.62
N TRP A 283 8.22 1.20 -30.99
CA TRP A 283 9.42 0.77 -31.68
C TRP A 283 9.21 -0.59 -32.37
N THR A 284 9.54 -0.63 -33.66
CA THR A 284 9.78 -1.87 -34.40
C THR A 284 11.28 -2.06 -34.59
N VAL A 285 11.73 -3.30 -34.89
CA VAL A 285 13.15 -3.56 -35.16
C VAL A 285 13.65 -2.69 -36.32
N GLU A 286 12.83 -2.50 -37.35
CA GLU A 286 13.14 -1.63 -38.49
C GLU A 286 13.34 -0.16 -38.07
N LEU A 287 12.45 0.39 -37.25
CA LEU A 287 12.57 1.76 -36.74
C LEU A 287 13.79 1.93 -35.83
N LEU A 288 14.06 0.95 -34.97
CA LEU A 288 15.24 0.94 -34.10
C LEU A 288 16.52 0.93 -34.92
N MET A 289 16.61 0.08 -35.94
CA MET A 289 17.78 0.01 -36.82
C MET A 289 18.00 1.33 -37.56
N SER A 290 16.94 1.91 -38.12
CA SER A 290 16.98 3.21 -38.79
C SER A 290 17.46 4.32 -37.86
N ALA A 291 16.93 4.38 -36.63
CA ALA A 291 17.36 5.35 -35.63
C ALA A 291 18.83 5.17 -35.25
N TYR A 292 19.27 3.93 -35.04
CA TYR A 292 20.65 3.61 -34.67
C TYR A 292 21.62 3.99 -35.80
N GLU A 293 21.38 3.56 -37.03
CA GLU A 293 22.23 3.88 -38.20
C GLU A 293 22.35 5.38 -38.44
N LYS A 294 21.26 6.13 -38.22
CA LYS A 294 21.23 7.59 -38.36
C LYS A 294 22.03 8.30 -37.28
N ASN A 295 21.98 7.82 -36.03
CA ASN A 295 22.42 8.59 -34.86
C ASN A 295 23.64 8.01 -34.13
N TYR A 296 24.12 6.80 -34.44
CA TYR A 296 25.15 6.11 -33.62
C TYR A 296 26.44 6.91 -33.43
N LYS A 297 26.82 7.73 -34.42
CA LYS A 297 28.01 8.61 -34.34
C LYS A 297 27.87 9.71 -33.28
N ASN A 298 26.65 10.06 -32.91
CA ASN A 298 26.33 11.05 -31.89
C ASN A 298 25.93 10.41 -30.57
N ALA A 299 26.08 9.09 -30.43
CA ALA A 299 25.65 8.38 -29.25
C ALA A 299 26.42 8.85 -28.01
N ARG A 300 25.72 9.02 -26.88
CA ARG A 300 26.29 9.52 -25.63
C ARG A 300 26.24 8.44 -24.55
N PHE A 301 27.40 8.09 -24.01
CA PHE A 301 27.54 7.03 -23.02
C PHE A 301 26.71 7.27 -21.75
N ASP A 302 26.82 8.44 -21.12
CA ASP A 302 26.12 8.72 -19.86
C ASP A 302 24.60 8.76 -20.03
N SER A 303 24.15 9.28 -21.18
CA SER A 303 22.75 9.23 -21.60
C SER A 303 22.28 7.78 -21.73
N GLY A 304 23.05 6.93 -22.40
CA GLY A 304 22.74 5.51 -22.57
C GLY A 304 22.70 4.73 -21.26
N LYS A 305 23.68 4.96 -20.36
CA LYS A 305 23.69 4.40 -19.00
C LYS A 305 22.45 4.83 -18.22
N ASN A 306 22.08 6.11 -18.32
CA ASN A 306 20.87 6.61 -17.67
C ASN A 306 19.59 6.04 -18.30
N MET A 307 19.52 5.89 -19.62
CA MET A 307 18.38 5.25 -20.29
C MET A 307 18.25 3.78 -19.89
N TYR A 308 19.36 3.05 -19.72
CA TYR A 308 19.36 1.67 -19.22
C TYR A 308 18.71 1.56 -17.83
N LYS A 309 18.88 2.59 -17.00
CA LYS A 309 18.17 2.74 -15.72
C LYS A 309 16.71 3.16 -15.92
N ALA A 310 16.45 4.19 -16.73
CA ALA A 310 15.13 4.79 -16.92
C ALA A 310 14.11 3.88 -17.64
N THR A 311 14.59 2.94 -18.46
CA THR A 311 13.81 1.86 -19.08
C THR A 311 13.76 0.59 -18.22
N LEU A 312 14.27 0.65 -16.99
CA LEU A 312 14.21 -0.40 -15.97
C LEU A 312 15.04 -1.65 -16.28
N CYS A 313 15.89 -1.65 -17.31
CA CYS A 313 16.73 -2.80 -17.67
C CYS A 313 17.61 -3.25 -16.50
N ILE A 314 18.21 -2.29 -15.78
CA ILE A 314 19.07 -2.56 -14.62
C ILE A 314 18.38 -3.34 -13.50
N SER A 315 17.05 -3.30 -13.42
CA SER A 315 16.28 -3.94 -12.35
C SER A 315 16.30 -5.47 -12.43
N CYS A 316 16.47 -6.00 -13.65
CA CYS A 316 16.53 -7.44 -13.90
C CYS A 316 17.88 -7.89 -14.41
N HIS A 317 18.59 -7.02 -15.12
CA HIS A 317 19.83 -7.34 -15.82
C HIS A 317 21.02 -6.63 -15.18
N SER A 318 22.00 -7.42 -14.77
CA SER A 318 23.27 -6.89 -14.32
C SER A 318 24.14 -6.47 -15.50
N MET A 319 24.93 -5.43 -15.32
CA MET A 319 25.99 -4.98 -16.22
C MET A 319 27.18 -4.51 -15.39
N ASN A 320 28.36 -5.04 -15.68
CA ASN A 320 29.60 -4.85 -14.91
C ASN A 320 29.45 -5.12 -13.40
N GLY A 321 28.58 -6.07 -13.04
CA GLY A 321 28.30 -6.42 -11.65
C GLY A 321 27.30 -5.50 -10.93
N GLU A 322 26.73 -4.51 -11.61
CA GLU A 322 25.66 -3.62 -11.09
C GLU A 322 24.30 -4.01 -11.69
N GLY A 323 23.25 -4.13 -10.87
CA GLY A 323 21.88 -4.45 -11.29
C GLY A 323 21.34 -5.81 -10.83
N GLY A 324 20.17 -6.17 -11.33
CA GLY A 324 19.44 -7.38 -10.95
C GLY A 324 19.99 -8.68 -11.54
N VAL A 325 19.61 -9.80 -10.93
CA VAL A 325 20.06 -11.17 -11.32
C VAL A 325 18.93 -12.03 -11.89
N SER A 326 17.73 -11.48 -11.99
CA SER A 326 16.55 -12.19 -12.50
C SER A 326 16.60 -12.42 -14.00
N GLY A 327 17.36 -11.62 -14.74
CA GLY A 327 17.64 -11.76 -16.17
C GLY A 327 19.12 -12.10 -16.42
N PRO A 328 19.48 -12.41 -17.68
CA PRO A 328 20.87 -12.58 -18.09
C PRO A 328 21.76 -11.38 -17.77
N GLU A 329 23.01 -11.66 -17.41
CA GLU A 329 24.09 -10.68 -17.35
C GLU A 329 24.37 -10.13 -18.75
N LEU A 330 24.40 -8.81 -18.92
CA LEU A 330 24.44 -8.14 -20.22
C LEU A 330 25.79 -7.48 -20.56
N THR A 331 26.81 -7.55 -19.69
CA THR A 331 28.13 -6.94 -19.95
C THR A 331 28.65 -7.31 -21.33
N GLN A 332 28.60 -8.59 -21.70
CA GLN A 332 29.19 -9.05 -22.96
C GLN A 332 28.20 -9.06 -24.14
N ILE A 333 27.01 -8.45 -24.02
CA ILE A 333 25.94 -8.57 -25.03
C ILE A 333 26.38 -8.09 -26.41
N GLY A 334 27.10 -6.96 -26.50
CA GLY A 334 27.56 -6.39 -27.77
C GLY A 334 28.62 -7.21 -28.51
N SER A 335 29.26 -8.18 -27.84
CA SER A 335 30.19 -9.11 -28.49
C SER A 335 29.49 -10.35 -29.05
N ARG A 336 28.24 -10.60 -28.66
CA ARG A 336 27.50 -11.84 -28.94
C ARG A 336 26.31 -11.65 -29.86
N PHE A 337 25.73 -10.46 -29.90
CA PHE A 337 24.51 -10.16 -30.64
C PHE A 337 24.67 -8.88 -31.47
N SER A 338 24.06 -8.89 -32.65
CA SER A 338 23.93 -7.71 -33.51
C SER A 338 22.83 -6.77 -32.99
N VAL A 339 22.78 -5.55 -33.52
CA VAL A 339 21.81 -4.53 -33.09
C VAL A 339 20.36 -4.97 -33.32
N ASP A 340 20.08 -5.59 -34.46
CA ASP A 340 18.77 -6.15 -34.79
C ASP A 340 18.37 -7.29 -33.85
N ALA A 341 19.32 -8.15 -33.46
CA ALA A 341 19.07 -9.25 -32.51
C ALA A 341 18.78 -8.73 -31.09
N ILE A 342 19.50 -7.69 -30.65
CA ILE A 342 19.22 -7.02 -29.37
C ILE A 342 17.85 -6.32 -29.45
N GLY A 343 17.56 -5.64 -30.55
CA GLY A 343 16.29 -4.97 -30.80
C GLY A 343 15.11 -5.94 -30.77
N GLU A 344 15.21 -7.10 -31.45
CA GLU A 344 14.17 -8.13 -31.46
C GLU A 344 13.92 -8.66 -30.04
N ALA A 345 14.97 -8.91 -29.26
CA ALA A 345 14.81 -9.38 -27.87
C ALA A 345 14.14 -8.34 -26.96
N ILE A 346 14.38 -7.04 -27.17
CA ILE A 346 13.77 -5.96 -26.38
C ILE A 346 12.33 -5.71 -26.80
N ILE A 347 12.05 -5.71 -28.11
CA ILE A 347 10.73 -5.39 -28.68
C ILE A 347 9.77 -6.58 -28.56
N ASN A 348 10.29 -7.79 -28.72
CA ASN A 348 9.54 -9.04 -28.69
C ASN A 348 10.13 -10.03 -27.65
N PRO A 349 10.08 -9.71 -26.35
CA PRO A 349 10.73 -10.51 -25.31
C PRO A 349 10.15 -11.92 -25.16
N SER A 350 8.92 -12.17 -25.64
CA SER A 350 8.29 -13.50 -25.63
C SER A 350 8.60 -14.34 -26.89
N GLY A 351 9.26 -13.77 -27.90
CA GLY A 351 9.61 -14.47 -29.14
C GLY A 351 10.65 -15.57 -28.95
N THR A 352 11.59 -15.39 -28.02
CA THR A 352 12.54 -16.42 -27.58
C THR A 352 12.84 -16.22 -26.10
N ILE A 353 12.50 -17.22 -25.28
CA ILE A 353 12.72 -17.18 -23.83
C ILE A 353 13.77 -18.23 -23.50
N GLY A 354 14.84 -17.84 -22.81
CA GLY A 354 15.85 -18.80 -22.37
C GLY A 354 15.32 -19.71 -21.27
N ASP A 355 15.58 -21.01 -21.36
CA ASP A 355 15.06 -22.04 -20.44
C ASP A 355 15.28 -21.72 -18.95
N ARG A 356 16.42 -21.09 -18.60
CA ARG A 356 16.74 -20.69 -17.23
C ARG A 356 15.90 -19.55 -16.67
N TYR A 357 15.27 -18.76 -17.53
CA TYR A 357 14.54 -17.54 -17.17
C TYR A 357 13.04 -17.69 -17.47
N GLN A 358 12.62 -18.80 -18.08
CA GLN A 358 11.22 -19.02 -18.42
C GLN A 358 10.41 -19.36 -17.17
N PHE A 359 9.36 -18.59 -16.92
CA PHE A 359 8.41 -18.88 -15.86
C PHE A 359 7.57 -20.12 -16.20
N SER A 360 7.06 -20.77 -15.18
CA SER A 360 6.06 -21.84 -15.28
C SER A 360 4.72 -21.37 -14.69
N ASN A 361 3.63 -21.84 -15.30
CA ASN A 361 2.27 -21.72 -14.80
C ASN A 361 1.93 -22.98 -14.00
N TYR A 362 1.70 -22.81 -12.69
CA TYR A 362 1.30 -23.84 -11.77
C TYR A 362 -0.21 -23.77 -11.57
N TYR A 363 -0.93 -24.68 -12.21
CA TYR A 363 -2.38 -24.77 -12.11
C TYR A 363 -2.75 -25.56 -10.85
N LEU A 364 -3.59 -24.99 -9.98
CA LEU A 364 -4.03 -25.63 -8.74
C LEU A 364 -5.41 -26.28 -8.88
N ASN A 365 -5.70 -27.22 -7.98
CA ASN A 365 -6.96 -27.97 -7.95
C ASN A 365 -8.20 -27.09 -7.66
N ASP A 366 -8.01 -25.92 -7.05
CA ASP A 366 -9.05 -24.94 -6.80
C ASP A 366 -9.33 -23.99 -7.98
N GLY A 367 -8.58 -24.16 -9.09
CA GLY A 367 -8.71 -23.34 -10.30
C GLY A 367 -7.81 -22.11 -10.32
N SER A 368 -7.06 -21.81 -9.26
CA SER A 368 -6.09 -20.73 -9.26
C SER A 368 -4.82 -21.09 -10.04
N VAL A 369 -4.10 -20.07 -10.51
CA VAL A 369 -2.83 -20.21 -11.25
C VAL A 369 -1.77 -19.36 -10.56
N VAL A 370 -0.62 -19.96 -10.27
CA VAL A 370 0.58 -19.24 -9.84
C VAL A 370 1.55 -19.23 -11.01
N THR A 371 2.11 -18.08 -11.35
CA THR A 371 3.10 -17.96 -12.43
C THR A 371 4.43 -17.48 -11.85
N GLY A 372 5.50 -18.22 -12.09
CA GLY A 372 6.82 -17.91 -11.51
C GLY A 372 7.88 -18.96 -11.82
N ILE A 373 9.06 -18.81 -11.23
CA ILE A 373 10.17 -19.77 -11.36
C ILE A 373 10.33 -20.56 -10.06
N ALA A 374 10.48 -21.89 -10.16
CA ALA A 374 10.79 -22.72 -8.99
C ALA A 374 12.22 -22.41 -8.52
N ILE A 375 12.36 -22.00 -7.27
CA ILE A 375 13.67 -21.72 -6.67
C ILE A 375 14.10 -22.84 -5.72
N ASN A 376 13.14 -23.64 -5.24
CA ASN A 376 13.37 -24.78 -4.37
C ASN A 376 12.18 -25.74 -4.44
N GLU A 377 12.43 -27.03 -4.25
CA GLU A 377 11.41 -28.08 -4.29
C GLU A 377 11.77 -29.19 -3.31
N ASP A 378 10.83 -29.52 -2.40
CA ASP A 378 10.94 -30.65 -1.47
C ASP A 378 9.89 -31.72 -1.78
N GLU A 379 9.79 -32.78 -0.97
CA GLU A 379 8.83 -33.88 -1.20
C GLU A 379 7.36 -33.43 -1.23
N LYS A 380 7.00 -32.33 -0.55
CA LYS A 380 5.63 -31.86 -0.34
C LYS A 380 5.33 -30.53 -1.02
N ASN A 381 6.34 -29.72 -1.29
CA ASN A 381 6.20 -28.31 -1.62
C ASN A 381 7.10 -27.89 -2.78
N ILE A 382 6.65 -26.86 -3.50
CA ILE A 382 7.43 -26.12 -4.50
C ILE A 382 7.44 -24.66 -4.05
N GLU A 383 8.62 -24.10 -3.84
CA GLU A 383 8.80 -22.67 -3.60
C GLU A 383 8.98 -21.95 -4.93
N VAL A 384 8.00 -21.13 -5.28
CA VAL A 384 7.93 -20.44 -6.56
C VAL A 384 8.16 -18.94 -6.32
N SER A 385 9.22 -18.40 -6.91
CA SER A 385 9.40 -16.95 -6.99
C SER A 385 8.49 -16.40 -8.08
N ILE A 386 7.56 -15.53 -7.70
CA ILE A 386 6.49 -15.02 -8.58
C ILE A 386 6.77 -13.60 -9.10
N SER A 387 7.94 -13.04 -8.76
CA SER A 387 8.32 -11.69 -9.18
C SER A 387 9.55 -11.76 -10.09
N PRO A 388 9.49 -11.17 -11.29
CA PRO A 388 10.68 -11.05 -12.12
C PRO A 388 11.67 -10.01 -11.59
N PHE A 389 11.27 -9.20 -10.60
CA PHE A 389 12.11 -8.11 -10.04
C PHE A 389 12.73 -8.45 -8.69
N SER A 390 12.31 -9.54 -8.04
CA SER A 390 12.85 -9.97 -6.75
C SER A 390 12.66 -11.46 -6.57
N THR A 391 13.78 -12.15 -6.31
CA THR A 391 13.78 -13.58 -6.03
C THR A 391 13.04 -13.95 -4.75
N ASP A 392 12.88 -12.98 -3.84
CA ASP A 392 12.39 -13.22 -2.47
C ASP A 392 10.86 -13.16 -2.36
N VAL A 393 10.16 -12.79 -3.44
CA VAL A 393 8.69 -12.84 -3.50
C VAL A 393 8.25 -14.26 -3.81
N ILE A 394 8.18 -15.08 -2.76
CA ILE A 394 7.97 -16.53 -2.85
C ILE A 394 6.53 -16.90 -2.49
N VAL A 395 5.95 -17.79 -3.28
CA VAL A 395 4.73 -18.53 -2.96
C VAL A 395 5.09 -20.00 -2.78
N ASN A 396 4.62 -20.61 -1.69
CA ASN A 396 4.79 -22.03 -1.46
C ASN A 396 3.55 -22.79 -1.95
N ILE A 397 3.74 -23.67 -2.94
CA ILE A 397 2.72 -24.51 -3.54
C ILE A 397 2.86 -25.93 -3.00
N ARG A 398 1.82 -26.45 -2.34
CA ARG A 398 1.78 -27.86 -1.97
C ARG A 398 1.50 -28.74 -3.20
N LYS A 399 2.30 -29.80 -3.37
CA LYS A 399 2.18 -30.73 -4.49
C LYS A 399 0.85 -31.47 -4.53
N ASP A 400 0.21 -31.71 -3.39
CA ASP A 400 -1.12 -32.34 -3.32
C ASP A 400 -2.27 -31.39 -3.76
N LYS A 401 -1.97 -30.10 -3.94
CA LYS A 401 -2.89 -29.10 -4.49
C LYS A 401 -2.58 -28.76 -5.95
N LEU A 402 -1.48 -29.26 -6.49
CA LEU A 402 -1.05 -29.02 -7.86
C LEU A 402 -1.81 -29.92 -8.83
N LYS A 403 -2.36 -29.33 -9.89
CA LYS A 403 -3.07 -30.01 -10.98
C LYS A 403 -2.15 -30.27 -12.17
N ASN A 404 -1.43 -29.25 -12.64
CA ASN A 404 -0.47 -29.36 -13.73
C ASN A 404 0.56 -28.21 -13.68
N ILE A 405 1.70 -28.39 -14.33
CA ILE A 405 2.71 -27.35 -14.58
C ILE A 405 2.92 -27.23 -16.08
N GLU A 406 2.87 -26.01 -16.60
CA GLU A 406 3.17 -25.72 -18.01
C GLU A 406 4.15 -24.56 -18.11
N LEU A 407 5.05 -24.58 -19.10
CA LEU A 407 5.93 -23.44 -19.36
C LEU A 407 5.11 -22.24 -19.84
N SER A 408 5.37 -21.07 -19.28
CA SER A 408 4.77 -19.81 -19.72
C SER A 408 5.26 -19.45 -21.12
N LYS A 409 4.33 -19.12 -22.00
CA LYS A 409 4.62 -18.56 -23.32
C LYS A 409 4.91 -17.05 -23.28
N ILE A 410 4.73 -16.43 -22.11
CA ILE A 410 4.94 -15.01 -21.87
C ILE A 410 6.24 -14.85 -21.08
N SER A 411 7.12 -14.02 -21.60
CA SER A 411 8.39 -13.69 -20.96
C SER A 411 8.18 -12.89 -19.68
N PRO A 412 9.00 -13.13 -18.63
CA PRO A 412 9.03 -12.25 -17.46
C PRO A 412 9.60 -10.86 -17.76
N MET A 413 10.30 -10.67 -18.89
CA MET A 413 10.75 -9.36 -19.36
C MET A 413 9.57 -8.60 -19.97
N PRO A 414 9.17 -7.42 -19.44
CA PRO A 414 8.07 -6.64 -20.00
C PRO A 414 8.39 -6.12 -21.40
N SER A 415 7.40 -6.13 -22.28
CA SER A 415 7.49 -5.47 -23.59
C SER A 415 7.28 -3.95 -23.47
N GLY A 416 7.76 -3.18 -24.46
CA GLY A 416 7.47 -1.76 -24.58
C GLY A 416 8.25 -0.84 -23.62
N LEU A 417 9.23 -1.36 -22.89
CA LEU A 417 10.06 -0.59 -21.95
C LEU A 417 10.79 0.60 -22.61
N ILE A 418 11.08 0.48 -23.91
CA ILE A 418 11.77 1.51 -24.70
C ILE A 418 10.83 2.51 -25.40
N ASN A 419 9.49 2.31 -25.36
CA ASN A 419 8.55 3.09 -26.19
C ASN A 419 8.47 4.57 -25.81
N ARG A 420 9.02 4.95 -24.65
CA ARG A 420 9.13 6.35 -24.21
C ARG A 420 10.38 7.07 -24.72
N LEU A 421 11.33 6.35 -25.31
CA LEU A 421 12.59 6.92 -25.81
C LEU A 421 12.37 7.57 -27.17
N ASN A 422 13.02 8.72 -27.41
CA ASN A 422 13.20 9.23 -28.77
C ASN A 422 14.34 8.49 -29.51
N GLU A 423 14.51 8.79 -30.81
CA GLU A 423 15.55 8.17 -31.65
C GLU A 423 16.96 8.26 -31.05
N GLN A 424 17.33 9.41 -30.48
CA GLN A 424 18.67 9.61 -29.92
C GLN A 424 18.83 8.87 -28.59
N GLU A 425 17.83 8.91 -27.72
CA GLU A 425 17.84 8.19 -26.43
C GLU A 425 17.89 6.68 -26.61
N LEU A 426 17.15 6.15 -27.59
CA LEU A 426 17.23 4.74 -27.97
C LEU A 426 18.62 4.39 -28.49
N THR A 427 19.17 5.24 -29.36
CA THR A 427 20.52 5.04 -29.90
C THR A 427 21.57 5.06 -28.80
N ASP A 428 21.45 5.99 -27.85
CA ASP A 428 22.32 6.10 -26.68
C ASP A 428 22.25 4.80 -25.84
N LEU A 429 21.04 4.29 -25.57
CA LEU A 429 20.82 3.02 -24.85
C LEU A 429 21.49 1.82 -25.54
N ILE A 430 21.21 1.64 -26.83
CA ILE A 430 21.75 0.51 -27.60
C ILE A 430 23.28 0.61 -27.69
N ALA A 431 23.83 1.80 -27.94
CA ALA A 431 25.27 1.99 -27.99
C ALA A 431 25.94 1.73 -26.62
N TYR A 432 25.31 2.11 -25.51
CA TYR A 432 25.77 1.77 -24.16
C TYR A 432 25.84 0.24 -23.96
N MET A 433 24.78 -0.50 -24.33
CA MET A 433 24.76 -1.96 -24.25
C MET A 433 25.84 -2.61 -25.12
N LEU A 434 26.06 -2.10 -26.34
CA LEU A 434 27.10 -2.60 -27.24
C LEU A 434 28.51 -2.33 -26.71
N SER A 435 28.70 -1.20 -26.02
CA SER A 435 29.97 -0.80 -25.41
C SER A 435 30.34 -1.62 -24.18
N THR A 436 29.53 -2.61 -23.79
CA THR A 436 29.73 -3.41 -22.56
C THR A 436 29.72 -2.57 -21.28
N GLY A 437 29.07 -1.40 -21.32
CA GLY A 437 29.15 -0.40 -20.26
C GLY A 437 30.54 0.22 -20.06
N ASP A 438 31.39 0.19 -21.09
CA ASP A 438 32.73 0.79 -21.09
C ASP A 438 32.78 1.99 -22.06
N PRO A 439 32.96 3.23 -21.57
CA PRO A 439 32.94 4.43 -22.41
C PRO A 439 34.06 4.45 -23.46
N GLU A 440 35.17 3.73 -23.26
CA GLU A 440 36.27 3.69 -24.22
C GLU A 440 35.97 2.78 -25.43
N LYS A 441 35.05 1.82 -25.27
CA LYS A 441 34.58 0.97 -26.38
C LYS A 441 33.52 1.64 -27.25
N MET A 442 32.85 2.67 -26.73
CA MET A 442 31.85 3.43 -27.46
C MET A 442 32.44 4.46 -28.43
N LYS A 443 33.72 4.84 -28.23
CA LYS A 443 34.46 5.81 -29.06
C LYS A 443 35.12 5.18 -30.31
N LYS A 444 35.07 3.86 -30.44
CA LYS A 444 35.62 3.10 -31.58
C LYS A 444 34.47 2.60 -32.44
#